data_AF-A0A7X5CXR2-F1
#
_entry.id   AF-A0A7X5CXR2-F1
#
_cell.length_a   1.000
_cell.length_b   1.000
_cell.length_c   1.000
_cell.angle_alpha   90.00
_cell.angle_beta   90.00
_cell.angle_gamma   90.00
#
_symmetry.space_group_name_H-M   'P 1'
#
loop_
_entity.id
_entity.type
_entity.pdbx_description
1 polymer ?
#
loop_
_entity_poly.entity_id
_entity_poly.type
_entity_poly.pdbx_seq_one_letter_code
_entity_poly.pdbx_strand_id
1 'polypeptide(L)'
;MQHKVKVTVIDKKLYTELQSKYCADPNSGVCPCYNIGDEFLFERYDNADDFWHMGLNTLKQSTNVANTVAGGNTFPHCSEAWDAISRYIYTGLQGGSIMRGWMNDERIMIACCSDGTRPVIFKIERIDYKAVYVNRIHCDTCRNNISEALKSISEVTDIAFKKDSNNNEYIEVFIDKDISDSLIENTIKSCGEYPIIHID
;
A
#
# COMPACT_ATOMS: atom_id res chain seq x y z
N MET A 1 4.60 8.81 12.83
CA MET A 1 3.57 8.30 11.91
C MET A 1 4.29 7.72 10.72
N GLN A 2 3.92 6.51 10.36
CA GLN A 2 4.49 5.74 9.27
C GLN A 2 3.52 5.69 8.10
N HIS A 3 4.04 5.35 6.91
CA HIS A 3 3.27 5.40 5.67
C HIS A 3 3.48 4.16 4.83
N LYS A 4 2.40 3.69 4.23
CA LYS A 4 2.41 2.72 3.12
C LYS A 4 1.74 3.35 1.92
N VAL A 5 2.00 2.79 0.74
CA VAL A 5 1.24 3.16 -0.46
C VAL A 5 0.60 1.93 -1.06
N LYS A 6 -0.73 1.96 -1.18
CA LYS A 6 -1.49 0.99 -1.94
C LYS A 6 -1.68 1.50 -3.36
N VAL A 7 -1.39 0.65 -4.34
CA VAL A 7 -1.72 0.90 -5.75
C VAL A 7 -2.71 -0.16 -6.21
N THR A 8 -3.82 0.27 -6.77
CA THR A 8 -4.84 -0.63 -7.33
C THR A 8 -5.02 -0.35 -8.81
N VAL A 9 -5.00 -1.40 -9.64
CA VAL A 9 -5.37 -1.27 -11.05
C VAL A 9 -6.89 -1.21 -11.13
N ILE A 10 -7.42 -0.03 -11.44
CA ILE A 10 -8.87 0.19 -11.47
C ILE A 10 -9.46 0.03 -12.86
N ASP A 11 -8.66 0.19 -13.91
CA ASP A 11 -9.14 0.07 -15.29
C ASP A 11 -7.98 -0.13 -16.28
N LYS A 12 -8.32 -0.63 -17.48
CA LYS A 12 -7.41 -0.79 -18.63
C LYS A 12 -8.13 -0.34 -19.89
N LYS A 13 -7.52 0.57 -20.64
CA LYS A 13 -8.07 1.02 -21.93
C LYS A 13 -7.38 0.33 -23.10
N LEU A 14 -8.04 0.38 -24.25
CA LEU A 14 -7.52 -0.08 -25.53
C LEU A 14 -8.03 0.84 -26.64
N TYR A 15 -7.10 1.46 -27.36
CA TYR A 15 -7.38 2.29 -28.53
C TYR A 15 -7.05 1.48 -29.78
N THR A 16 -8.01 0.66 -30.22
CA THR A 16 -7.83 -0.28 -31.34
C THR A 16 -7.54 0.45 -32.65
N GLU A 17 -8.08 1.66 -32.82
CA GLU A 17 -7.82 2.53 -33.95
C GLU A 17 -6.35 2.99 -34.02
N LEU A 18 -5.73 3.21 -32.86
CA LEU A 18 -4.31 3.58 -32.79
C LEU A 18 -3.42 2.35 -33.03
N GLN A 19 -3.78 1.20 -32.47
CA GLN A 19 -3.05 -0.05 -32.75
C GLN A 19 -3.11 -0.42 -34.22
N SER A 20 -4.30 -0.43 -34.83
CA SER A 20 -4.49 -0.78 -36.23
C SER A 20 -3.71 0.12 -37.19
N LYS A 21 -3.59 1.42 -36.85
CA LYS A 21 -2.94 2.41 -37.71
C LYS A 21 -1.41 2.48 -37.50
N TYR A 22 -0.92 2.27 -36.29
CA TYR A 22 0.46 2.60 -35.92
C TYR A 22 1.28 1.43 -35.35
N CYS A 23 0.65 0.39 -34.78
CA CYS A 23 1.40 -0.75 -34.24
C CYS A 23 1.81 -1.71 -35.35
N ALA A 24 2.99 -2.33 -35.22
CA ALA A 24 3.44 -3.38 -36.13
C ALA A 24 2.51 -4.61 -36.08
N ASP A 25 2.05 -4.98 -34.88
CA ASP A 25 0.90 -5.85 -34.70
C ASP A 25 -0.37 -5.00 -34.48
N PRO A 26 -1.28 -4.93 -35.47
CA PRO A 26 -2.50 -4.14 -35.37
C PRO A 26 -3.48 -4.64 -34.29
N ASN A 27 -3.27 -5.85 -33.76
CA ASN A 27 -4.10 -6.49 -32.74
C ASN A 27 -3.34 -6.79 -31.43
N SER A 28 -2.35 -5.95 -31.10
CA SER A 28 -1.52 -6.08 -29.89
C SER A 28 -2.31 -6.20 -28.57
N GLY A 29 -3.55 -5.72 -28.54
CA GLY A 29 -4.50 -5.90 -27.44
C GLY A 29 -4.17 -5.09 -26.19
N VAL A 30 -4.85 -5.40 -25.09
CA VAL A 30 -4.66 -4.74 -23.78
C VAL A 30 -3.29 -5.04 -23.18
N CYS A 31 -2.82 -4.22 -22.23
CA CYS A 31 -1.57 -4.47 -21.53
C CYS A 31 -1.57 -5.85 -20.84
N PRO A 32 -0.57 -6.72 -21.04
CA PRO A 32 -0.51 -8.04 -20.41
C PRO A 32 0.10 -8.02 -18.99
N CYS A 33 0.76 -6.93 -18.60
CA CYS A 33 1.50 -6.86 -17.33
C CYS A 33 0.61 -6.65 -16.09
N TYR A 34 -0.65 -6.26 -16.28
CA TYR A 34 -1.56 -5.86 -15.21
C TYR A 34 -2.96 -6.40 -15.48
N ASN A 35 -3.73 -6.67 -14.41
CA ASN A 35 -5.14 -7.03 -14.45
C ASN A 35 -5.95 -6.04 -13.60
N ILE A 36 -7.19 -5.80 -13.99
CA ILE A 36 -8.11 -4.98 -13.18
C ILE A 36 -8.34 -5.71 -11.85
N GLY A 37 -8.17 -4.99 -10.74
CA GLY A 37 -8.24 -5.54 -9.39
C GLY A 37 -6.89 -6.01 -8.82
N ASP A 38 -5.79 -5.88 -9.56
CA ASP A 38 -4.45 -6.07 -8.99
C ASP A 38 -4.23 -5.04 -7.87
N GLU A 39 -3.72 -5.50 -6.74
CA GLU A 39 -3.36 -4.65 -5.60
C GLU A 39 -1.89 -4.82 -5.23
N PHE A 40 -1.20 -3.69 -5.13
CA PHE A 40 0.19 -3.59 -4.73
C PHE A 40 0.27 -2.82 -3.41
N LEU A 41 1.13 -3.26 -2.49
CA LEU A 41 1.42 -2.54 -1.25
C LEU A 41 2.93 -2.29 -1.17
N PHE A 42 3.29 -1.01 -1.11
CA PHE A 42 4.66 -0.54 -0.95
C PHE A 42 4.91 -0.16 0.51
N GLU A 43 6.02 -0.64 1.05
CA GLU A 43 6.44 -0.47 2.44
C GLU A 43 7.89 0.04 2.48
N ARG A 44 8.18 0.92 3.45
CA ARG A 44 9.54 1.46 3.72
C ARG A 44 9.83 1.52 5.22
N TYR A 45 9.44 0.48 5.95
CA TYR A 45 9.56 0.38 7.39
C TYR A 45 10.43 -0.83 7.78
N ASP A 46 11.18 -0.73 8.89
CA ASP A 46 12.22 -1.70 9.27
C ASP A 46 13.21 -1.94 8.12
N ASN A 47 13.34 -3.18 7.61
CA ASN A 47 14.22 -3.51 6.49
C ASN A 47 13.52 -3.46 5.12
N ALA A 48 12.22 -3.16 5.08
CA ALA A 48 11.51 -3.02 3.81
C ALA A 48 11.96 -1.74 3.10
N ASP A 49 12.25 -1.84 1.80
CA ASP A 49 12.42 -0.68 0.92
C ASP A 49 11.98 -1.03 -0.51
N ASP A 50 10.68 -1.23 -0.68
CA ASP A 50 10.10 -1.72 -1.94
C ASP A 50 10.27 -0.74 -3.10
N PHE A 51 10.41 0.55 -2.79
CA PHE A 51 10.51 1.61 -3.78
C PHE A 51 11.77 1.46 -4.65
N TRP A 52 12.94 1.19 -4.05
CA TRP A 52 14.19 1.07 -4.81
C TRP A 52 14.27 -0.19 -5.66
N HIS A 53 13.39 -1.15 -5.43
CA HIS A 53 13.29 -2.40 -6.18
C HIS A 53 12.17 -2.35 -7.24
N MET A 54 11.72 -1.15 -7.62
CA MET A 54 10.66 -0.94 -8.62
C MET A 54 9.40 -1.76 -8.32
N GLY A 55 9.08 -1.92 -7.03
CA GLY A 55 7.93 -2.64 -6.51
C GLY A 55 7.97 -4.16 -6.66
N LEU A 56 9.14 -4.80 -6.81
CA LEU A 56 9.23 -6.26 -6.65
C LEU A 56 8.65 -6.70 -5.29
N ASN A 57 7.89 -7.80 -5.29
CA ASN A 57 7.20 -8.37 -4.12
C ASN A 57 6.08 -7.51 -3.50
N THR A 58 5.64 -6.46 -4.19
CA THR A 58 4.53 -5.60 -3.72
C THR A 58 3.16 -6.15 -4.07
N LEU A 59 3.03 -7.01 -5.08
CA LEU A 59 1.75 -7.61 -5.49
C LEU A 59 1.16 -8.45 -4.35
N LYS A 60 0.00 -8.04 -3.83
CA LYS A 60 -0.74 -8.73 -2.74
C LYS A 60 -1.97 -9.46 -3.26
N GLN A 61 -2.57 -9.00 -4.35
CA GLN A 61 -3.75 -9.60 -4.96
C GLN A 61 -3.69 -9.45 -6.47
N SER A 62 -4.05 -10.51 -7.20
CA SER A 62 -4.24 -10.49 -8.65
C SER A 62 -5.27 -11.54 -9.05
N THR A 63 -6.03 -11.28 -10.12
CA THR A 63 -6.90 -12.29 -10.73
C THR A 63 -6.13 -13.33 -11.56
N ASN A 64 -4.84 -13.08 -11.82
CA ASN A 64 -3.96 -13.94 -12.60
C ASN A 64 -2.58 -14.07 -11.93
N VAL A 65 -2.09 -15.29 -11.73
CA VAL A 65 -0.84 -15.56 -10.99
C VAL A 65 0.32 -15.89 -11.92
N ALA A 66 0.26 -15.46 -13.18
CA ALA A 66 1.37 -15.62 -14.12
C ALA A 66 2.62 -14.87 -13.63
N ASN A 67 3.80 -15.45 -13.86
CA ASN A 67 5.10 -14.83 -13.54
C ASN A 67 5.41 -13.53 -14.31
N THR A 68 4.47 -13.08 -15.14
CA THR A 68 4.53 -11.86 -15.96
C THR A 68 3.70 -10.71 -15.39
N VAL A 69 3.00 -10.93 -14.27
CA VAL A 69 2.28 -9.85 -13.59
C VAL A 69 3.29 -8.97 -12.87
N ALA A 70 3.22 -7.67 -13.12
CA ALA A 70 4.05 -6.66 -12.47
C ALA A 70 3.98 -6.75 -10.95
N GLY A 71 5.01 -6.27 -10.27
CA GLY A 71 5.09 -6.26 -8.81
C GLY A 71 5.19 -7.64 -8.14
N GLY A 72 5.25 -8.72 -8.92
CA GLY A 72 5.52 -10.07 -8.44
C GLY A 72 6.97 -10.24 -7.98
N ASN A 73 7.37 -11.49 -7.72
CA ASN A 73 8.73 -11.82 -7.29
C ASN A 73 9.76 -11.87 -8.43
N THR A 74 9.32 -12.02 -9.68
CA THR A 74 10.19 -12.12 -10.86
C THR A 74 10.04 -10.97 -11.85
N PHE A 75 8.96 -10.19 -11.76
CA PHE A 75 8.64 -9.16 -12.74
C PHE A 75 8.31 -7.83 -12.02
N PRO A 76 9.22 -6.83 -12.07
CA PRO A 76 8.97 -5.51 -11.47
C PRO A 76 7.88 -4.76 -12.24
N HIS A 77 7.53 -3.56 -11.78
CA HIS A 77 6.70 -2.67 -12.59
C HIS A 77 7.39 -2.35 -13.93
N CYS A 78 6.62 -2.40 -15.02
CA CYS A 78 7.14 -2.02 -16.34
C CYS A 78 7.58 -0.55 -16.33
N SER A 79 8.60 -0.21 -17.13
CA SER A 79 9.24 1.11 -17.13
C SER A 79 8.24 2.25 -17.39
N GLU A 80 7.31 2.07 -18.33
CA GLU A 80 6.26 3.06 -18.65
C GLU A 80 5.33 3.35 -17.47
N ALA A 81 4.94 2.31 -16.72
CA ALA A 81 4.13 2.50 -15.53
C ALA A 81 4.96 3.11 -14.40
N TRP A 82 6.18 2.60 -14.17
CA TRP A 82 7.05 3.06 -13.10
C TRP A 82 7.41 4.55 -13.24
N ASP A 83 7.79 4.99 -14.44
CA ASP A 83 8.06 6.42 -14.70
C ASP A 83 6.83 7.29 -14.39
N ALA A 84 5.65 6.82 -14.79
CA ALA A 84 4.41 7.56 -14.58
C ALA A 84 4.00 7.66 -13.09
N ILE A 85 4.15 6.58 -12.31
CA ILE A 85 3.56 6.48 -10.96
C ILE A 85 4.55 6.57 -9.79
N SER A 86 5.85 6.31 -10.01
CA SER A 86 6.85 6.20 -8.93
C SER A 86 6.94 7.46 -8.07
N ARG A 87 6.90 8.65 -8.66
CA ARG A 87 6.90 9.93 -7.93
C ARG A 87 5.76 10.03 -6.92
N TYR A 88 4.56 9.58 -7.27
CA TYR A 88 3.40 9.62 -6.37
C TYR A 88 3.55 8.60 -5.24
N ILE A 89 4.06 7.42 -5.56
CA ILE A 89 4.38 6.39 -4.57
C ILE A 89 5.43 6.92 -3.58
N TYR A 90 6.51 7.51 -4.08
CA TYR A 90 7.57 8.07 -3.23
C TYR A 90 7.06 9.20 -2.35
N THR A 91 6.25 10.12 -2.90
CA THR A 91 5.60 11.18 -2.12
C THR A 91 4.75 10.60 -0.99
N GLY A 92 3.92 9.59 -1.28
CA GLY A 92 3.09 8.93 -0.28
C GLY A 92 3.92 8.24 0.82
N LEU A 93 4.97 7.51 0.44
CA LEU A 93 5.87 6.83 1.38
C LEU A 93 6.63 7.80 2.30
N GLN A 94 6.78 9.06 1.90
CA GLN A 94 7.40 10.13 2.70
C GLN A 94 6.39 10.96 3.50
N GLY A 95 5.12 10.57 3.52
CA GLY A 95 4.07 11.30 4.25
C GLY A 95 3.59 12.58 3.55
N GLY A 96 3.97 12.80 2.29
CA GLY A 96 3.56 13.96 1.52
C GLY A 96 2.11 13.86 1.03
N SER A 97 1.51 15.01 0.74
CA SER A 97 0.27 15.08 -0.04
C SER A 97 0.57 14.66 -1.49
N ILE A 98 -0.10 13.62 -1.98
CA ILE A 98 0.07 13.13 -3.36
C ILE A 98 -0.54 14.13 -4.35
N MET A 99 -1.74 14.68 -4.08
CA MET A 99 -2.44 15.55 -5.02
C MET A 99 -3.34 16.60 -4.35
N ARG A 100 -2.71 17.61 -3.73
CA ARG A 100 -3.39 18.69 -3.01
C ARG A 100 -4.34 19.51 -3.88
N GLY A 101 -5.60 19.57 -3.48
CA GLY A 101 -6.61 20.48 -4.07
C GLY A 101 -7.18 20.05 -5.41
N TRP A 102 -6.78 18.89 -5.94
CA TRP A 102 -7.38 18.31 -7.14
C TRP A 102 -8.20 17.07 -6.80
N MET A 103 -7.64 16.14 -6.01
CA MET A 103 -8.40 15.02 -5.47
C MET A 103 -9.15 15.48 -4.21
N ASN A 104 -10.28 14.83 -3.91
CA ASN A 104 -11.08 15.12 -2.70
C ASN A 104 -10.39 14.61 -1.42
N ASP A 105 -9.38 13.77 -1.55
CA ASP A 105 -8.44 13.36 -0.51
C ASP A 105 -7.03 13.52 -1.07
N GLU A 106 -6.19 14.32 -0.40
CA GLU A 106 -4.82 14.61 -0.86
C GLU A 106 -3.88 13.39 -0.79
N ARG A 107 -4.30 12.32 -0.10
CA ARG A 107 -3.61 11.03 -0.03
C ARG A 107 -3.86 10.15 -1.25
N ILE A 108 -4.77 10.55 -2.14
CA ILE A 108 -5.19 9.75 -3.29
C ILE A 108 -4.75 10.43 -4.59
N MET A 109 -4.39 9.62 -5.58
CA MET A 109 -4.21 10.03 -6.97
C MET A 109 -4.73 8.97 -7.94
N ILE A 110 -5.32 9.42 -9.04
CA ILE A 110 -5.64 8.59 -10.20
C ILE A 110 -4.63 8.92 -11.29
N ALA A 111 -3.81 7.94 -11.67
CA ALA A 111 -2.78 8.09 -12.68
C ALA A 111 -2.88 6.97 -13.72
N CYS A 112 -2.27 7.15 -14.88
CA CYS A 112 -2.14 6.09 -15.88
C CYS A 112 -0.70 5.98 -16.37
N CYS A 113 -0.32 4.82 -16.90
CA CYS A 113 0.93 4.70 -17.64
C CYS A 113 0.85 5.45 -18.98
N SER A 114 2.01 5.83 -19.52
CA SER A 114 2.12 6.63 -20.74
C SER A 114 1.91 5.84 -22.04
N ASP A 115 1.48 4.56 -21.97
CA ASP A 115 1.16 3.77 -23.16
C ASP A 115 -0.07 4.35 -23.87
N GLY A 116 0.17 5.06 -24.97
CA GLY A 116 -0.87 5.76 -25.73
C GLY A 116 -1.88 4.85 -26.43
N THR A 117 -1.63 3.54 -26.55
CA THR A 117 -2.52 2.61 -27.24
C THR A 117 -3.29 1.69 -26.29
N ARG A 118 -2.77 1.44 -25.10
CA ARG A 118 -3.37 0.52 -24.11
C ARG A 118 -3.04 0.89 -22.66
N PRO A 119 -3.37 2.11 -22.20
CA PRO A 119 -2.96 2.58 -20.89
C PRO A 119 -3.66 1.80 -19.78
N VAL A 120 -2.93 1.62 -18.68
CA VAL A 120 -3.43 1.06 -17.41
C VAL A 120 -3.67 2.21 -16.45
N ILE A 121 -4.82 2.20 -15.79
CA ILE A 121 -5.26 3.24 -14.87
C ILE A 121 -5.14 2.71 -13.44
N PHE A 122 -4.44 3.49 -12.61
CA PHE A 122 -4.10 3.17 -11.24
C PHE A 122 -4.78 4.16 -10.28
N LYS A 123 -5.31 3.63 -9.19
CA LYS A 123 -5.60 4.38 -7.96
C LYS A 123 -4.40 4.21 -7.03
N ILE A 124 -3.81 5.31 -6.60
CA ILE A 124 -2.65 5.36 -5.71
C ILE A 124 -3.11 6.00 -4.41
N GLU A 125 -2.89 5.32 -3.28
CA GLU A 125 -3.43 5.71 -1.97
C GLU A 125 -2.34 5.63 -0.90
N ARG A 126 -2.05 6.74 -0.23
CA ARG A 126 -1.24 6.73 0.99
C ARG A 126 -2.09 6.22 2.15
N ILE A 127 -1.56 5.26 2.88
CA ILE A 127 -2.13 4.70 4.10
C ILE A 127 -1.25 5.15 5.27
N ASP A 128 -1.86 5.76 6.27
CA ASP A 128 -1.19 6.25 7.47
C ASP A 128 -1.37 5.26 8.62
N TYR A 129 -0.30 5.01 9.37
CA TYR A 129 -0.36 4.12 10.54
C TYR A 129 0.66 4.51 11.62
N LYS A 130 0.47 3.96 12.82
CA LYS A 130 1.50 3.97 13.88
C LYS A 130 1.99 2.56 14.13
N ALA A 131 3.30 2.39 14.28
CA ALA A 131 3.90 1.11 14.65
C ALA A 131 4.13 1.09 16.17
N VAL A 132 3.34 0.27 16.87
CA VAL A 132 3.34 0.22 18.34
C VAL A 132 4.07 -1.03 18.78
N TYR A 133 5.26 -0.88 19.36
CA TYR A 133 6.01 -2.02 19.90
C TYR A 133 5.52 -2.34 21.30
N VAL A 134 5.05 -3.57 21.47
CA VAL A 134 4.41 -4.03 22.70
C VAL A 134 5.04 -5.33 23.16
N ASN A 135 5.41 -5.39 24.42
CA ASN A 135 5.88 -6.63 25.04
C ASN A 135 4.72 -7.42 25.67
N ARG A 136 4.97 -8.72 25.89
CA ARG A 136 4.10 -9.64 26.63
C ARG A 136 2.76 -10.00 25.98
N ILE A 137 2.66 -9.87 24.66
CA ILE A 137 1.54 -10.45 23.90
C ILE A 137 1.85 -11.92 23.61
N HIS A 138 1.22 -12.83 24.36
CA HIS A 138 1.54 -14.26 24.32
C HIS A 138 0.42 -15.16 23.79
N CYS A 139 -0.76 -14.59 23.51
CA CYS A 139 -1.95 -15.38 23.19
C CYS A 139 -2.85 -14.69 22.16
N ASP A 140 -3.60 -15.48 21.38
CA ASP A 140 -4.49 -14.92 20.35
C ASP A 140 -5.67 -14.16 20.97
N THR A 141 -6.16 -14.61 22.13
CA THR A 141 -7.15 -13.85 22.91
C THR A 141 -6.62 -12.47 23.32
N CYS A 142 -5.33 -12.38 23.64
CA CYS A 142 -4.66 -11.14 23.99
C CYS A 142 -4.66 -10.17 22.79
N ARG A 143 -4.28 -10.68 21.60
CA ARG A 143 -4.31 -9.92 20.34
C ARG A 143 -5.71 -9.46 19.98
N ASN A 144 -6.71 -10.33 20.12
CA ASN A 144 -8.11 -10.00 19.82
C ASN A 144 -8.64 -8.91 20.75
N ASN A 145 -8.41 -9.02 22.07
CA ASN A 145 -8.84 -8.00 23.03
C ASN A 145 -8.20 -6.63 22.75
N ILE A 146 -6.89 -6.60 22.46
CA ILE A 146 -6.18 -5.36 22.10
C ILE A 146 -6.72 -4.79 20.78
N SER A 147 -6.93 -5.65 19.78
CA SER A 147 -7.48 -5.26 18.47
C SER A 147 -8.87 -4.65 18.60
N GLU A 148 -9.77 -5.29 19.35
CA GLU A 148 -11.12 -4.78 19.61
C GLU A 148 -11.10 -3.43 20.35
N ALA A 149 -10.24 -3.29 21.36
CA ALA A 149 -10.10 -2.04 22.11
C ALA A 149 -9.56 -0.90 21.22
N LEU A 150 -8.52 -1.17 20.41
CA LEU A 150 -7.98 -0.16 19.49
C LEU A 150 -8.98 0.20 18.39
N LYS A 151 -9.73 -0.78 17.84
CA LYS A 151 -10.80 -0.54 16.86
C LYS A 151 -12.01 0.21 17.43
N SER A 152 -12.09 0.41 18.75
CA SER A 152 -13.10 1.28 19.35
C SER A 152 -12.78 2.78 19.21
N ILE A 153 -11.54 3.13 18.86
CA ILE A 153 -11.13 4.49 18.52
C ILE A 153 -11.65 4.81 17.12
N SER A 154 -12.40 5.90 16.96
CA SER A 154 -13.09 6.25 15.71
C SER A 154 -12.16 6.40 14.49
N GLU A 155 -10.95 6.88 14.72
CA GLU A 155 -9.95 7.15 13.69
C GLU A 155 -9.20 5.88 13.27
N VAL A 156 -9.28 4.80 14.04
CA VAL A 156 -8.60 3.54 13.75
C VAL A 156 -9.41 2.75 12.73
N THR A 157 -8.84 2.56 11.54
CA THR A 157 -9.52 1.87 10.44
C THR A 157 -9.24 0.38 10.41
N ASP A 158 -8.04 -0.04 10.82
CA ASP A 158 -7.68 -1.45 10.88
C ASP A 158 -6.48 -1.69 11.82
N ILE A 159 -6.24 -2.96 12.15
CA ILE A 159 -5.16 -3.41 13.02
C ILE A 159 -4.48 -4.63 12.41
N ALA A 160 -3.15 -4.62 12.36
CA ALA A 160 -2.36 -5.81 12.02
C ALA A 160 -1.25 -6.04 13.04
N PHE A 161 -1.04 -7.30 13.42
CA PHE A 161 0.11 -7.70 14.23
C PHE A 161 1.23 -8.15 13.28
N LYS A 162 2.42 -7.58 13.45
CA LYS A 162 3.59 -7.82 12.61
C LYS A 162 4.80 -8.12 13.46
N LYS A 163 5.85 -8.60 12.81
CA LYS A 163 7.16 -8.77 13.41
C LYS A 163 8.20 -8.03 12.61
N ASP A 164 9.12 -7.37 13.31
CA ASP A 164 10.28 -6.74 12.69
C ASP A 164 11.33 -7.81 12.30
N SER A 165 12.42 -7.34 11.70
CA SER A 165 13.59 -8.15 11.33
C SER A 165 14.28 -8.86 12.50
N ASN A 166 14.09 -8.37 13.73
CA ASN A 166 14.58 -8.97 14.96
C ASN A 166 13.53 -9.90 15.63
N ASN A 167 12.40 -10.17 14.95
CA ASN A 167 11.29 -10.98 15.42
C ASN A 167 10.59 -10.38 16.68
N ASN A 168 10.73 -9.08 16.92
CA ASN A 168 9.94 -8.35 17.90
C ASN A 168 8.54 -8.07 17.33
N GLU A 169 7.51 -8.32 18.13
CA GLU A 169 6.13 -8.06 17.73
C GLU A 169 5.79 -6.57 17.88
N TYR A 170 5.11 -6.03 16.87
CA TYR A 170 4.52 -4.70 16.90
C TYR A 170 3.13 -4.72 16.28
N ILE A 171 2.35 -3.69 16.61
CA ILE A 171 0.99 -3.50 16.12
C ILE A 171 1.01 -2.37 15.11
N GLU A 172 0.56 -2.62 13.89
CA GLU A 172 0.21 -1.58 12.93
C GLU A 172 -1.19 -1.09 13.25
N VAL A 173 -1.28 0.15 13.72
CA VAL A 173 -2.54 0.84 13.98
C VAL A 173 -2.81 1.77 12.80
N PHE A 174 -3.63 1.31 11.85
CA PHE A 174 -3.99 2.08 10.66
C PHE A 174 -5.01 3.16 11.04
N ILE A 175 -4.78 4.38 10.59
CA ILE A 175 -5.55 5.56 11.01
C ILE A 175 -5.95 6.43 9.83
N ASP A 176 -7.15 7.01 9.89
CA ASP A 176 -7.62 7.97 8.89
C ASP A 176 -7.18 9.42 9.20
N LYS A 177 -6.90 9.70 10.47
CA LYS A 177 -6.43 10.97 11.03
C LYS A 177 -5.43 10.72 12.15
N ASP A 178 -4.51 11.68 12.34
CA ASP A 178 -3.52 11.57 13.41
C ASP A 178 -4.19 11.56 14.80
N ILE A 179 -3.73 10.66 15.65
CA ILE A 179 -4.20 10.45 17.03
C ILE A 179 -3.01 10.47 17.98
N SER A 180 -3.20 10.94 19.22
CA SER A 180 -2.09 11.03 20.17
C SER A 180 -1.58 9.66 20.61
N ASP A 181 -0.28 9.54 20.80
CA ASP A 181 0.35 8.31 21.32
C ASP A 181 -0.24 7.91 22.67
N SER A 182 -0.53 8.91 23.52
CA SER A 182 -1.18 8.70 24.82
C SER A 182 -2.54 8.02 24.72
N LEU A 183 -3.31 8.25 23.65
CA LEU A 183 -4.61 7.60 23.45
C LEU A 183 -4.41 6.11 23.19
N ILE A 184 -3.51 5.76 22.27
CA ILE A 184 -3.14 4.38 21.94
C ILE A 184 -2.60 3.68 23.20
N GLU A 185 -1.69 4.32 23.91
CA GLU A 185 -1.11 3.75 25.12
C GLU A 185 -2.15 3.43 26.19
N ASN A 186 -3.06 4.38 26.47
CA ASN A 186 -4.08 4.21 27.48
C ASN A 186 -5.07 3.11 27.09
N THR A 187 -5.42 3.01 25.81
CA THR A 187 -6.28 1.94 25.28
C THR A 187 -5.63 0.57 25.48
N ILE A 188 -4.35 0.41 25.13
CA ILE A 188 -3.63 -0.86 25.32
C ILE A 188 -3.49 -1.20 26.81
N LYS A 189 -3.16 -0.23 27.66
CA LYS A 189 -3.08 -0.41 29.13
C LYS A 189 -4.41 -0.83 29.74
N SER A 190 -5.54 -0.42 29.15
CA SER A 190 -6.87 -0.83 29.62
C SER A 190 -7.17 -2.32 29.39
N CYS A 191 -6.45 -2.97 28.46
CA CYS A 191 -6.59 -4.39 28.16
C CYS A 191 -5.78 -5.30 29.10
N GLY A 192 -4.79 -4.76 29.82
CA GLY A 192 -3.91 -5.51 30.71
C GLY A 192 -2.48 -4.97 30.79
N GLU A 193 -1.59 -5.75 31.40
CA GLU A 193 -0.16 -5.40 31.51
C GLU A 193 0.60 -5.68 30.21
N TYR A 194 0.52 -4.74 29.28
CA TYR A 194 1.21 -4.76 28.00
C TYR A 194 2.20 -3.59 27.92
N PRO A 195 3.46 -3.76 28.38
CA PRO A 195 4.44 -2.69 28.35
C PRO A 195 4.73 -2.24 26.92
N ILE A 196 4.45 -0.97 26.63
CA ILE A 196 4.77 -0.33 25.36
C ILE A 196 6.23 0.11 25.40
N ILE A 197 7.00 -0.28 24.38
CA ILE A 197 8.42 0.04 24.27
C ILE A 197 8.59 1.43 23.65
N HIS A 198 7.94 1.64 22.50
CA HIS A 198 7.90 2.90 21.76
C HIS A 198 6.78 2.85 20.70
N ILE A 199 6.47 4.02 20.12
CA ILE A 199 5.52 4.19 19.04
C ILE A 199 6.19 5.02 17.93
N ASP A 200 6.19 4.50 16.71
CA ASP A 200 6.72 5.17 15.51
C ASP A 200 5.62 5.69 14.57
#